data_AF-X1T1L1-F1
#
_entry.id   AF-X1T1L1-F1
#
_cell.length_a   1.000
_cell.length_b   1.000
_cell.length_c   1.000
_cell.angle_alpha   90.00
_cell.angle_beta   90.00
_cell.angle_gamma   90.00
#
_symmetry.space_group_name_H-M   'P 1'
#
loop_
_entity.id
_entity.type
_entity.pdbx_description
1 polymer ?
#
loop_
_entity_poly.entity_id
_entity_poly.type
_entity_poly.pdbx_seq_one_letter_code
_entity_poly.pdbx_strand_id
1 'polypeptide(L)'
;RRGFDLLLLILFFSIFLIFYYFNISTGHFKVFDPFRILPWYYLLTGFLAFMFVISLILLRYRKLMDFSKGIFASIIAGKKKRIYKKIEDRFIFPLIFGLIIILSVVFTLFSLTVFNISITYVIYFIEMLIFSSFAIWGFLIFQYKPRGKPLFLWGLALDLMFLLMFLYDAMIGMTTFFLRVYYITTIIITIGFVSYLYKLLKTNSFQKRKFKIFLISIIICSVYTQNLFDSTNIDIFSLREREVNSIQWYSNYTSNEGVIISKFGWHAIFIYYDYPFEDKN
;
A
#
# COMPACT_ATOMS: atom_id res chain seq x y z
N ARG A 1 21.58 -12.72 -18.50
CA ARG A 1 20.43 -12.49 -17.58
C ARG A 1 20.45 -11.08 -16.98
N ARG A 2 21.41 -10.68 -16.11
CA ARG A 2 21.42 -9.34 -15.50
C ARG A 2 21.54 -8.14 -16.47
N GLY A 3 22.24 -8.30 -17.60
CA GLY A 3 22.34 -7.24 -18.62
C GLY A 3 21.05 -6.99 -19.42
N PHE A 4 20.20 -8.01 -19.54
CA PHE A 4 18.90 -7.86 -20.20
C PHE A 4 17.96 -7.03 -19.32
N ASP A 5 17.97 -7.27 -18.00
CA ASP A 5 17.18 -6.47 -17.04
C ASP A 5 17.57 -4.98 -17.10
N LEU A 6 18.86 -4.65 -17.23
CA LEU A 6 19.34 -3.27 -17.39
C LEU A 6 18.84 -2.64 -18.71
N LEU A 7 18.95 -3.38 -19.82
CA LEU A 7 18.47 -2.95 -21.13
C LEU A 7 16.97 -2.66 -21.11
N LEU A 8 16.20 -3.51 -20.44
CA LEU A 8 14.75 -3.37 -20.29
C LEU A 8 14.40 -2.15 -19.42
N LEU A 9 15.20 -1.88 -18.38
CA LEU A 9 15.04 -0.71 -17.53
C LEU A 9 15.34 0.59 -18.30
N ILE A 10 16.40 0.61 -19.11
CA ILE A 10 16.74 1.74 -19.99
C ILE A 10 15.63 1.96 -21.04
N LEU A 11 15.10 0.88 -21.64
CA LEU A 11 14.00 0.95 -22.60
C LEU A 11 12.75 1.57 -21.96
N PHE A 12 12.31 1.06 -20.81
CA PHE A 12 11.14 1.60 -20.11
C PHE A 12 11.35 3.04 -19.65
N PHE A 13 12.56 3.38 -19.19
CA PHE A 13 12.88 4.76 -18.84
C PHE A 13 12.85 5.69 -20.06
N SER A 14 13.29 5.21 -21.23
CA SER A 14 13.23 5.98 -22.48
C SER A 14 11.77 6.19 -22.94
N ILE A 15 10.94 5.15 -22.87
CA ILE A 15 9.49 5.25 -23.15
C ILE A 15 8.84 6.25 -22.19
N PHE A 16 9.19 6.17 -20.90
CA PHE A 16 8.72 7.11 -19.88
C PHE A 16 9.10 8.57 -20.22
N LEU A 17 10.36 8.83 -20.59
CA LEU A 17 10.81 10.16 -20.98
C LEU A 17 10.07 10.69 -22.22
N ILE A 18 9.81 9.83 -23.21
CA ILE A 18 9.03 10.18 -24.40
C ILE A 18 7.61 10.59 -23.98
N PHE A 19 6.93 9.77 -23.17
CA PHE A 19 5.57 10.09 -22.71
C PHE A 19 5.52 11.36 -21.87
N TYR A 20 6.52 11.57 -21.02
CA TYR A 20 6.66 12.78 -20.22
C TYR A 20 6.85 14.02 -21.11
N TYR A 21 7.73 13.94 -22.12
CA TYR A 21 7.99 15.03 -23.06
C TYR A 21 6.74 15.40 -23.88
N PHE A 22 5.98 14.40 -24.33
CA PHE A 22 4.72 14.61 -25.07
C PHE A 22 3.52 14.94 -24.17
N ASN A 23 3.73 15.10 -22.86
CA ASN A 23 2.67 15.40 -21.89
C ASN A 23 1.55 14.33 -21.86
N ILE A 24 1.87 13.10 -22.27
CA ILE A 24 0.92 11.97 -22.31
C ILE A 24 0.85 11.37 -20.90
N SER A 25 -0.35 11.31 -20.32
CA SER A 25 -0.60 10.78 -18.97
C SER A 25 0.14 11.53 -17.84
N THR A 26 0.61 12.76 -18.09
CA THR A 26 1.36 13.54 -17.09
C THR A 26 0.48 14.15 -16.00
N GLY A 27 -0.85 14.09 -16.15
CA GLY A 27 -1.80 14.50 -15.11
C GLY A 27 -1.56 13.83 -13.76
N HIS A 28 -1.04 12.60 -13.75
CA HIS A 28 -0.64 11.90 -12.53
C HIS A 28 0.59 12.50 -11.84
N PHE A 29 1.42 13.28 -12.55
CA PHE A 29 2.59 13.97 -11.99
C PHE A 29 2.27 15.38 -11.47
N LYS A 30 1.06 15.91 -11.68
CA LYS A 30 0.61 17.17 -11.04
C LYS A 30 0.66 17.12 -9.52
N VAL A 31 0.65 15.91 -8.95
CA VAL A 31 0.84 15.75 -7.50
C VAL A 31 2.21 16.25 -7.07
N PHE A 32 3.22 16.25 -7.95
CA PHE A 32 4.53 16.84 -7.69
C PHE A 32 4.61 18.35 -7.96
N ASP A 33 3.53 19.02 -8.38
CA ASP A 33 3.53 20.47 -8.60
C ASP A 33 3.93 21.30 -7.36
N PRO A 34 3.65 20.90 -6.11
CA PRO A 34 4.20 21.57 -4.93
C PRO A 34 5.73 21.61 -4.90
N PHE A 35 6.42 20.62 -5.50
CA PHE A 35 7.88 20.63 -5.61
C PHE A 35 8.41 21.65 -6.64
N ARG A 36 7.57 22.20 -7.53
CA ARG A 36 7.98 23.30 -8.43
C ARG A 36 8.24 24.60 -7.69
N ILE A 37 7.62 24.77 -6.53
CA ILE A 37 7.75 25.97 -5.68
C ILE A 37 9.07 25.90 -4.88
N LEU A 38 9.55 24.69 -4.60
CA LEU A 38 10.82 24.47 -3.92
C LEU A 38 11.99 24.76 -4.86
N PRO A 39 12.98 25.58 -4.43
CA PRO A 39 14.18 25.80 -5.21
C PRO A 39 14.88 24.47 -5.55
N TRP A 40 15.36 24.34 -6.78
CA TRP A 40 15.91 23.09 -7.33
C TRP A 40 17.04 22.48 -6.49
N TYR A 41 17.81 23.31 -5.78
CA TYR A 41 18.91 22.85 -4.92
C TYR A 41 18.42 22.12 -3.64
N TYR A 42 17.21 22.43 -3.14
CA TYR A 42 16.58 21.64 -2.06
C TYR A 42 16.14 20.26 -2.55
N LEU A 43 15.66 20.17 -3.79
CA LEU A 43 15.32 18.88 -4.42
C LEU A 43 16.58 18.03 -4.65
N LEU A 44 17.66 18.66 -5.13
CA LEU A 44 18.95 18.00 -5.35
C LEU A 44 19.55 17.46 -4.04
N THR A 45 19.55 18.27 -2.98
CA THR A 45 20.06 17.86 -1.67
C THR A 45 19.21 16.76 -1.04
N GLY A 46 17.87 16.84 -1.16
CA GLY A 46 16.97 15.77 -0.75
C GLY A 46 17.21 14.46 -1.50
N PHE A 47 17.40 14.52 -2.82
CA PHE A 47 17.74 13.35 -3.64
C PHE A 47 19.09 12.73 -3.24
N LEU A 48 20.12 13.55 -3.02
CA LEU A 48 21.43 13.07 -2.58
C LEU A 48 21.35 12.43 -1.19
N ALA A 49 20.63 13.03 -0.25
CA ALA A 49 20.39 12.45 1.07
C ALA A 49 19.67 11.10 0.98
N PHE A 50 18.63 11.01 0.14
CA PHE A 50 17.90 9.77 -0.09
C PHE A 50 18.79 8.67 -0.70
N MET A 51 19.58 9.00 -1.71
CA MET A 51 20.54 8.08 -2.33
C MET A 51 21.62 7.62 -1.35
N PHE A 52 22.08 8.50 -0.45
CA PHE A 52 23.03 8.16 0.59
C PHE A 52 22.44 7.17 1.61
N VAL A 53 21.21 7.41 2.07
CA VAL A 53 20.49 6.49 2.97
C VAL A 53 20.28 5.13 2.32
N ILE A 54 19.81 5.08 1.06
CA ILE A 54 19.67 3.82 0.32
C ILE A 54 21.01 3.09 0.21
N SER A 55 22.09 3.80 -0.12
CA SER A 55 23.41 3.22 -0.27
C SER A 55 23.92 2.60 1.04
N LEU A 56 23.73 3.28 2.18
CA LEU A 56 24.04 2.76 3.51
C LEU A 56 23.26 1.47 3.82
N ILE A 57 21.97 1.46 3.49
CA ILE A 57 21.11 0.29 3.68
C ILE A 57 21.60 -0.87 2.81
N LEU A 58 21.87 -0.64 1.53
CA LEU A 58 22.40 -1.66 0.61
C LEU A 58 23.75 -2.22 1.08
N LEU A 59 24.66 -1.36 1.57
CA LEU A 59 25.94 -1.78 2.14
C LEU A 59 25.77 -2.72 3.33
N ARG A 60 24.81 -2.41 4.22
CA ARG A 60 24.48 -3.27 5.36
C ARG A 60 23.93 -4.63 4.92
N TYR A 61 23.07 -4.64 3.89
CA TYR A 61 22.45 -5.87 3.39
C TYR A 61 23.37 -6.73 2.52
N ARG A 62 24.42 -6.17 1.92
CA ARG A 62 25.40 -6.92 1.11
C ARG A 62 25.99 -8.12 1.86
N LYS A 63 26.32 -7.96 3.15
CA LYS A 63 26.89 -9.03 4.00
C LYS A 63 25.88 -10.14 4.31
N LEU A 64 24.57 -9.87 4.21
CA LEU A 64 23.49 -10.82 4.47
C LEU A 64 23.08 -11.62 3.21
N MET A 65 23.54 -11.22 2.03
CA MET A 65 23.10 -11.79 0.75
C MET A 65 23.90 -13.03 0.31
N ASP A 66 23.95 -14.10 1.11
CA ASP A 66 24.46 -15.40 0.62
C ASP A 66 23.38 -16.14 -0.20
N PHE A 67 23.60 -16.37 -1.51
CA PHE A 67 22.62 -16.92 -2.46
C PHE A 67 22.58 -18.46 -2.49
N SER A 68 23.16 -19.11 -1.48
CA SER A 68 23.18 -20.55 -1.37
C SER A 68 21.78 -21.16 -1.23
N LYS A 69 21.56 -22.26 -1.96
CA LYS A 69 20.31 -23.03 -1.93
C LYS A 69 20.27 -23.88 -0.64
N GLY A 70 19.08 -24.05 -0.05
CA GLY A 70 18.87 -24.95 1.11
C GLY A 70 18.89 -24.26 2.48
N ILE A 71 19.39 -23.03 2.60
CA ILE A 71 19.36 -22.27 3.87
C ILE A 71 17.93 -22.08 4.37
N PHE A 72 17.01 -21.67 3.49
CA PHE A 72 15.58 -21.50 3.81
C PHE A 72 14.95 -22.73 4.48
N ALA A 73 15.16 -23.92 3.92
CA ALA A 73 14.62 -25.17 4.48
C ALA A 73 15.23 -25.47 5.87
N SER A 74 16.53 -25.23 6.03
CA SER A 74 17.21 -25.42 7.32
C SER A 74 16.75 -24.44 8.41
N ILE A 75 16.41 -23.19 8.05
CA ILE A 75 15.90 -22.18 8.99
C ILE A 75 14.48 -22.52 9.42
N ILE A 76 13.64 -22.88 8.45
CA ILE A 76 12.24 -23.23 8.70
C ILE A 76 12.11 -24.51 9.54
N ALA A 77 12.98 -25.49 9.31
CA ALA A 77 13.06 -26.68 10.15
C ALA A 77 13.60 -26.38 11.57
N GLY A 78 14.29 -25.24 11.76
CA GLY A 78 14.97 -24.89 13.01
C GLY A 78 16.35 -25.52 13.18
N LYS A 79 16.94 -26.05 12.11
CA LYS A 79 18.30 -26.63 12.11
C LYS A 79 19.38 -25.53 12.09
N LYS A 80 19.13 -24.43 11.36
CA LYS A 80 19.95 -23.20 11.38
C LYS A 80 19.16 -22.03 11.94
N LYS A 81 19.84 -21.09 12.63
CA LYS A 81 19.25 -19.90 13.25
C LYS A 81 18.03 -20.20 14.15
N ARG A 82 18.21 -21.07 15.16
CA ARG A 82 17.17 -21.50 16.14
C ARG A 82 16.40 -20.34 16.80
N ILE A 83 17.03 -19.18 16.93
CA ILE A 83 16.42 -17.95 17.48
C ILE A 83 15.13 -17.58 16.73
N TYR A 84 15.09 -17.68 15.40
CA TYR A 84 13.88 -17.34 14.63
C TYR A 84 12.70 -18.24 14.99
N LYS A 85 12.94 -19.55 15.11
CA LYS A 85 11.89 -20.51 15.50
C LYS A 85 11.42 -20.30 16.94
N LYS A 86 12.37 -19.99 17.86
CA LYS A 86 12.05 -19.69 19.27
C LYS A 86 11.23 -18.40 19.40
N ILE A 87 11.59 -17.35 18.66
CA ILE A 87 10.84 -16.07 18.63
C ILE A 87 9.45 -16.30 18.06
N GLU A 88 9.32 -17.06 16.97
CA GLU A 88 8.03 -17.33 16.37
C GLU A 88 7.07 -18.09 17.30
N ASP A 89 7.52 -19.22 17.85
CA ASP A 89 6.65 -20.08 18.65
C ASP A 89 6.29 -19.45 20.01
N ARG A 90 7.18 -18.64 20.59
CA ARG A 90 7.01 -18.07 21.94
C ARG A 90 6.50 -16.63 21.94
N PHE A 91 6.87 -15.81 20.96
CA PHE A 91 6.61 -14.37 20.99
C PHE A 91 5.69 -13.92 19.87
N ILE A 92 5.84 -14.38 18.63
CA ILE A 92 5.09 -13.79 17.52
C ILE A 92 3.60 -14.02 17.64
N PHE A 93 3.16 -15.24 17.90
CA PHE A 93 1.73 -15.49 18.06
C PHE A 93 1.14 -14.73 19.26
N PRO A 94 1.70 -14.84 20.49
CA PRO A 94 1.14 -14.13 21.63
C PRO A 94 1.27 -12.60 21.56
N LEU A 95 2.38 -12.10 21.01
CA LEU A 95 2.66 -10.66 20.94
C LEU A 95 1.84 -10.01 19.83
N ILE A 96 1.69 -10.64 18.65
CA ILE A 96 0.77 -10.15 17.63
C ILE A 96 -0.65 -10.12 18.20
N PHE A 97 -1.11 -11.21 18.83
CA PHE A 97 -2.46 -11.27 19.38
C PHE A 97 -2.70 -10.26 20.51
N GLY A 98 -1.76 -10.16 21.47
CA GLY A 98 -1.86 -9.23 22.59
C GLY A 98 -1.74 -7.77 22.17
N LEU A 99 -0.80 -7.44 21.28
CA LEU A 99 -0.60 -6.09 20.76
C LEU A 99 -1.78 -5.66 19.88
N ILE A 100 -2.35 -6.57 19.09
CA ILE A 100 -3.60 -6.32 18.37
C ILE A 100 -4.72 -6.03 19.36
N ILE A 101 -4.96 -6.88 20.37
CA ILE A 101 -6.06 -6.65 21.33
C ILE A 101 -5.89 -5.29 22.03
N ILE A 102 -4.68 -4.97 22.49
CA ILE A 102 -4.41 -3.70 23.17
C ILE A 102 -4.63 -2.52 22.22
N LEU A 103 -4.06 -2.57 21.00
CA LEU A 103 -4.25 -1.51 20.01
C LEU A 103 -5.72 -1.39 19.60
N SER A 104 -6.44 -2.51 19.41
CA SER A 104 -7.87 -2.51 19.12
C SER A 104 -8.65 -1.80 20.21
N VAL A 105 -8.42 -2.14 21.49
CA VAL A 105 -9.14 -1.52 22.62
C VAL A 105 -8.81 -0.04 22.71
N VAL A 106 -7.53 0.34 22.67
CA VAL A 106 -7.10 1.75 22.76
C VAL A 106 -7.64 2.55 21.57
N PHE A 107 -7.53 2.03 20.36
CA PHE A 107 -7.96 2.72 19.15
C PHE A 107 -9.48 2.80 19.06
N THR A 108 -10.23 1.77 19.49
CA THR A 108 -11.71 1.83 19.57
C THR A 108 -12.14 2.90 20.58
N LEU A 109 -11.52 2.94 21.76
CA LEU A 109 -11.82 3.95 22.78
C LEU A 109 -11.54 5.37 22.26
N PHE A 110 -10.36 5.62 21.69
CA PHE A 110 -10.01 6.93 21.12
C PHE A 110 -10.87 7.32 19.92
N SER A 111 -11.18 6.37 19.04
CA SER A 111 -12.02 6.57 17.85
C SER A 111 -13.43 7.00 18.21
N LEU A 112 -14.03 6.34 19.21
CA LEU A 112 -15.39 6.63 19.68
C LEU A 112 -15.48 7.89 20.55
N THR A 113 -14.44 8.20 21.34
CA THR A 113 -14.49 9.32 22.30
C THR A 113 -13.94 10.63 21.76
N VAL A 114 -12.89 10.60 20.92
CA VAL A 114 -12.17 11.81 20.50
C VAL A 114 -12.46 12.19 19.05
N PHE A 115 -12.50 11.21 18.14
CA PHE A 115 -12.48 11.49 16.70
C PHE A 115 -13.81 11.23 15.97
N ASN A 116 -14.80 10.63 16.63
CA ASN A 116 -16.08 10.21 16.05
C ASN A 116 -15.90 9.41 14.74
N ILE A 117 -14.83 8.62 14.66
CA ILE A 117 -14.52 7.78 13.51
C ILE A 117 -15.36 6.51 13.61
N SER A 118 -15.93 6.08 12.48
CA SER A 118 -16.81 4.90 12.45
C SER A 118 -16.06 3.63 12.88
N ILE A 119 -16.78 2.74 13.58
CA ILE A 119 -16.21 1.47 14.07
C ILE A 119 -15.70 0.58 12.92
N THR A 120 -16.24 0.74 11.71
CA THR A 120 -15.79 0.07 10.49
C THR A 120 -14.33 0.37 10.17
N TYR A 121 -13.90 1.64 10.28
CA TYR A 121 -12.50 2.01 10.04
C TYR A 121 -11.56 1.42 11.10
N VAL A 122 -12.04 1.28 12.34
CA VAL A 122 -11.27 0.64 13.42
C VAL A 122 -11.02 -0.83 13.11
N ILE A 123 -12.07 -1.57 12.70
CA ILE A 123 -11.96 -2.98 12.33
C ILE A 123 -11.00 -3.17 11.15
N TYR A 124 -11.10 -2.32 10.13
CA TYR A 124 -10.20 -2.33 8.98
C TYR A 124 -8.73 -2.10 9.36
N PHE A 125 -8.47 -1.11 10.24
CA PHE A 125 -7.12 -0.83 10.72
C PHE A 125 -6.52 -2.02 11.47
N ILE A 126 -7.31 -2.65 12.34
CA ILE A 126 -6.90 -3.84 13.08
C ILE A 126 -6.53 -4.97 12.13
N GLU A 127 -7.38 -5.27 11.15
CA GLU A 127 -7.15 -6.31 10.16
C GLU A 127 -5.84 -6.07 9.38
N MET A 128 -5.62 -4.84 8.94
CA MET A 128 -4.41 -4.45 8.23
C MET A 128 -3.15 -4.58 9.10
N LEU A 129 -3.23 -4.31 10.41
CA LEU A 129 -2.14 -4.58 11.35
C LEU A 129 -1.84 -6.09 11.47
N ILE A 130 -2.87 -6.94 11.48
CA ILE A 130 -2.69 -8.40 11.51
C ILE A 130 -1.90 -8.83 10.27
N PHE A 131 -2.39 -8.48 9.08
CA PHE A 131 -1.75 -8.87 7.82
C PHE A 131 -0.33 -8.35 7.73
N SER A 132 -0.10 -7.08 8.09
CA SER A 132 1.23 -6.45 8.07
C SER A 132 2.21 -7.18 8.99
N SER A 133 1.77 -7.55 10.19
CA SER A 133 2.63 -8.25 11.16
C SER A 133 3.08 -9.63 10.65
N PHE A 134 2.17 -10.39 10.04
CA PHE A 134 2.53 -11.67 9.41
C PHE A 134 3.35 -11.49 8.13
N ALA A 135 3.10 -10.43 7.37
CA ALA A 135 3.86 -10.11 6.16
C ALA A 135 5.32 -9.79 6.47
N ILE A 136 5.59 -8.93 7.47
CA ILE A 136 6.94 -8.62 7.95
C ILE A 136 7.69 -9.90 8.32
N TRP A 137 7.04 -10.80 9.06
CA TRP A 137 7.66 -12.06 9.44
C TRP A 137 7.87 -13.01 8.25
N GLY A 138 6.91 -13.04 7.33
CA GLY A 138 7.04 -13.73 6.05
C GLY A 138 8.28 -13.28 5.29
N PHE A 139 8.46 -11.97 5.12
CA PHE A 139 9.62 -11.38 4.46
C PHE A 139 10.94 -11.70 5.16
N LEU A 140 10.99 -11.59 6.49
CA LEU A 140 12.17 -11.90 7.29
C LEU A 140 12.63 -13.36 7.16
N ILE A 141 11.72 -14.30 6.88
CA ILE A 141 12.07 -15.70 6.63
C ILE A 141 12.38 -15.93 5.14
N PHE A 142 11.61 -15.31 4.25
CA PHE A 142 11.76 -15.52 2.81
C PHE A 142 13.04 -14.90 2.24
N GLN A 143 13.64 -13.90 2.91
CA GLN A 143 14.95 -13.34 2.53
C GLN A 143 16.05 -14.41 2.38
N TYR A 144 15.92 -15.56 3.05
CA TYR A 144 16.88 -16.67 2.93
C TYR A 144 16.67 -17.56 1.70
N LYS A 145 15.69 -17.25 0.85
CA LYS A 145 15.48 -17.86 -0.46
C LYS A 145 16.09 -16.95 -1.53
N PRO A 146 16.74 -17.48 -2.59
CA PRO A 146 17.35 -16.64 -3.63
C PRO A 146 16.39 -15.63 -4.27
N ARG A 147 15.12 -16.03 -4.49
CA ARG A 147 14.06 -15.17 -5.02
C ARG A 147 13.39 -14.27 -3.97
N GLY A 148 13.59 -14.52 -2.68
CA GLY A 148 12.99 -13.73 -1.60
C GLY A 148 13.82 -12.52 -1.18
N LYS A 149 15.11 -12.44 -1.54
CA LYS A 149 15.95 -11.27 -1.25
C LYS A 149 15.55 -10.01 -2.01
N PRO A 150 15.32 -10.06 -3.34
CA PRO A 150 14.86 -8.86 -4.05
C PRO A 150 13.53 -8.36 -3.49
N LEU A 151 12.66 -9.29 -3.12
CA LEU A 151 11.33 -9.04 -2.57
C LEU A 151 11.39 -8.48 -1.13
N PHE A 152 12.36 -8.90 -0.32
CA PHE A 152 12.66 -8.29 0.98
C PHE A 152 13.22 -6.86 0.83
N LEU A 153 14.15 -6.63 -0.11
CA LEU A 153 14.66 -5.29 -0.42
C LEU A 153 13.56 -4.36 -0.95
N TRP A 154 12.66 -4.90 -1.78
CA TRP A 154 11.53 -4.17 -2.30
C TRP A 154 10.55 -3.77 -1.20
N GLY A 155 10.25 -4.67 -0.27
CA GLY A 155 9.46 -4.36 0.93
C GLY A 155 10.09 -3.25 1.77
N LEU A 156 11.39 -3.34 2.06
CA LEU A 156 12.11 -2.28 2.81
C LEU A 156 12.09 -0.92 2.11
N ALA A 157 12.27 -0.91 0.78
CA ALA A 157 12.22 0.32 0.00
C ALA A 157 10.83 0.97 0.11
N LEU A 158 9.76 0.17 0.06
CA LEU A 158 8.40 0.66 0.20
C LEU A 158 8.06 1.10 1.62
N ASP A 159 8.55 0.43 2.66
CA ASP A 159 8.40 0.90 4.04
C ASP A 159 9.08 2.27 4.25
N LEU A 160 10.26 2.48 3.65
CA LEU A 160 10.94 3.77 3.68
C LEU A 160 10.19 4.85 2.90
N MET A 161 9.68 4.51 1.72
CA MET A 161 8.83 5.43 0.95
C MET A 161 7.57 5.79 1.73
N PHE A 162 6.94 4.80 2.38
CA PHE A 162 5.75 5.00 3.20
C PHE A 162 6.04 5.95 4.37
N LEU A 163 7.14 5.75 5.09
CA LEU A 163 7.56 6.64 6.17
C LEU A 163 7.84 8.07 5.67
N LEU A 164 8.57 8.22 4.57
CA LEU A 164 8.90 9.53 3.99
C LEU A 164 7.65 10.28 3.55
N MET A 165 6.71 9.60 2.88
CA MET A 165 5.47 10.22 2.43
C MET A 165 4.54 10.53 3.59
N PHE A 166 4.50 9.69 4.63
CA PHE A 166 3.76 9.99 5.87
C PHE A 166 4.29 11.25 6.56
N LEU A 167 5.62 11.38 6.71
CA LEU A 167 6.24 12.58 7.30
C LEU A 167 5.97 13.83 6.45
N TYR A 168 6.03 13.71 5.13
CA TYR A 168 5.73 14.80 4.20
C TYR A 168 4.26 15.26 4.31
N ASP A 169 3.32 14.32 4.26
CA ASP A 169 1.89 14.59 4.40
C ASP A 169 1.57 15.22 5.77
N ALA A 170 2.21 14.76 6.84
CA ALA A 170 2.10 15.35 8.17
C ALA A 170 2.63 16.79 8.24
N MET A 171 3.71 17.11 7.53
CA MET A 171 4.27 18.47 7.47
C MET A 171 3.38 19.44 6.69
N ILE A 172 2.69 18.96 5.65
CA ILE A 172 1.89 19.79 4.75
C ILE A 172 0.41 19.82 5.15
N GLY A 173 -0.02 18.92 6.03
CA GLY A 173 -1.43 18.81 6.44
C GLY A 173 -2.34 18.30 5.32
N MET A 174 -1.80 17.54 4.37
CA MET A 174 -2.55 16.90 3.29
C MET A 174 -2.38 15.37 3.38
N THR A 175 -3.34 14.58 2.88
CA THR A 175 -3.35 13.10 3.00
C THR A 175 -3.24 12.37 1.66
N THR A 176 -2.92 13.09 0.58
CA THR A 176 -3.06 12.58 -0.79
C THR A 176 -1.95 11.62 -1.21
N PHE A 177 -0.73 11.77 -0.70
CA PHE A 177 0.39 10.92 -1.07
C PHE A 177 0.46 9.66 -0.21
N PHE A 178 0.16 9.80 1.08
CA PHE A 178 0.07 8.71 2.04
C PHE A 178 -0.88 7.61 1.55
N LEU A 179 -2.10 7.99 1.14
CA LEU A 179 -3.10 7.03 0.65
C LEU A 179 -2.63 6.29 -0.62
N ARG A 180 -1.91 6.96 -1.52
CA ARG A 180 -1.40 6.33 -2.75
C ARG A 180 -0.29 5.33 -2.47
N VAL A 181 0.66 5.67 -1.60
CA VAL A 181 1.71 4.73 -1.20
C VAL A 181 1.12 3.58 -0.39
N TYR A 182 0.11 3.85 0.44
CA TYR A 182 -0.64 2.83 1.16
C TYR A 182 -1.21 1.77 0.20
N TYR A 183 -1.87 2.14 -0.89
CA TYR A 183 -2.39 1.17 -1.88
C TYR A 183 -1.29 0.32 -2.55
N ILE A 184 -0.08 0.85 -2.72
CA ILE A 184 1.05 0.07 -3.26
C ILE A 184 1.58 -0.88 -2.19
N THR A 185 1.63 -0.45 -0.93
CA THR A 185 2.08 -1.29 0.19
C THR A 185 1.16 -2.47 0.46
N THR A 186 -0.15 -2.37 0.17
CA THR A 186 -1.08 -3.51 0.35
C THR A 186 -0.67 -4.72 -0.50
N ILE A 187 -0.26 -4.51 -1.75
CA ILE A 187 0.23 -5.57 -2.65
C ILE A 187 1.41 -6.31 -2.01
N ILE A 188 2.34 -5.55 -1.43
CA ILE A 188 3.50 -6.11 -0.74
C ILE A 188 3.07 -6.88 0.50
N ILE A 189 2.21 -6.30 1.34
CA ILE A 189 1.69 -6.97 2.54
C ILE A 189 1.07 -8.32 2.17
N THR A 190 0.27 -8.38 1.09
CA THR A 190 -0.30 -9.64 0.59
C THR A 190 0.78 -10.66 0.19
N ILE A 191 1.80 -10.23 -0.56
CA ILE A 191 2.92 -11.11 -0.96
C ILE A 191 3.66 -11.65 0.26
N GLY A 192 3.92 -10.81 1.26
CA GLY A 192 4.56 -11.21 2.52
C GLY A 192 3.72 -12.22 3.29
N PHE A 193 2.41 -11.96 3.39
CA PHE A 193 1.45 -12.84 4.06
C PHE A 193 1.38 -14.22 3.39
N VAL A 194 1.25 -14.27 2.05
CA VAL A 194 1.27 -15.53 1.28
C VAL A 194 2.61 -16.26 1.45
N SER A 195 3.72 -15.53 1.51
CA SER A 195 5.04 -16.12 1.78
C SER A 195 5.11 -16.79 3.16
N TYR A 196 4.43 -16.21 4.16
CA TYR A 196 4.30 -16.82 5.48
C TYR A 196 3.40 -18.07 5.46
N LEU A 197 2.26 -18.03 4.77
CA LEU A 197 1.38 -19.19 4.59
C LEU A 197 2.11 -20.35 3.89
N TYR A 198 2.86 -20.05 2.82
CA TYR A 198 3.69 -21.06 2.13
C TYR A 198 4.64 -21.76 3.09
N LYS A 199 5.24 -21.02 4.01
CA LYS A 199 6.15 -21.57 5.01
C LYS A 199 5.41 -22.47 6.01
N LEU A 200 4.20 -22.12 6.44
CA LEU A 200 3.37 -22.97 7.31
C LEU A 200 2.95 -24.28 6.64
N LEU A 201 2.66 -24.25 5.34
CA LEU A 201 2.38 -25.45 4.54
C LEU A 201 3.62 -26.34 4.44
N LYS A 202 4.79 -25.75 4.12
CA LYS A 202 6.06 -26.47 3.98
C LYS A 202 6.48 -27.22 5.26
N THR A 203 6.11 -26.71 6.44
CA THR A 203 6.44 -27.31 7.73
C THR A 203 5.39 -28.28 8.27
N ASN A 204 4.28 -28.51 7.55
CA ASN A 204 3.07 -29.16 8.09
C ASN A 204 2.58 -28.54 9.42
N SER A 205 2.97 -27.31 9.74
CA SER A 205 2.52 -26.64 10.97
C SER A 205 1.02 -26.33 10.93
N PHE A 206 0.46 -26.31 9.72
CA PHE A 206 -0.98 -26.21 9.47
C PHE A 206 -1.82 -27.31 10.12
N GLN A 207 -1.23 -28.48 10.41
CA GLN A 207 -1.95 -29.56 11.09
C GLN A 207 -2.27 -29.22 12.55
N LYS A 208 -1.54 -28.30 13.18
CA LYS A 208 -1.80 -27.92 14.58
C LYS A 208 -3.08 -27.08 14.65
N ARG A 209 -3.97 -27.44 15.59
CA ARG A 209 -5.29 -26.80 15.82
C ARG A 209 -5.23 -25.27 15.89
N LYS A 210 -4.19 -24.71 16.56
CA LYS A 210 -4.00 -23.27 16.70
C LYS A 210 -3.93 -22.51 15.37
N PHE A 211 -3.28 -23.06 14.35
CA PHE A 211 -3.15 -22.39 13.05
C PHE A 211 -4.42 -22.49 12.20
N LYS A 212 -5.16 -23.61 12.32
CA LYS A 212 -6.45 -23.77 11.63
C LYS A 212 -7.48 -22.77 12.14
N ILE A 213 -7.62 -22.68 13.47
CA ILE A 213 -8.54 -21.73 14.11
C ILE A 213 -8.17 -20.31 13.70
N PHE A 214 -6.88 -19.96 13.80
CA PHE A 214 -6.39 -18.65 13.41
C PHE A 214 -6.74 -18.27 11.96
N LEU A 215 -6.54 -19.19 11.00
CA LEU A 215 -6.81 -18.90 9.60
C LEU A 215 -8.31 -18.76 9.33
N ILE A 216 -9.14 -19.60 9.95
CA ILE A 216 -10.62 -19.48 9.88
C ILE A 216 -11.06 -18.13 10.45
N SER A 217 -10.53 -17.73 11.62
CA SER A 217 -10.84 -16.43 12.24
C SER A 217 -10.48 -15.26 11.34
N ILE A 218 -9.31 -15.29 10.68
CA ILE A 218 -8.95 -14.25 9.71
C ILE A 218 -9.94 -14.21 8.56
N ILE A 219 -10.25 -15.35 7.93
CA ILE A 219 -11.17 -15.37 6.77
C ILE A 219 -12.54 -14.78 7.17
N ILE A 220 -13.07 -15.18 8.32
CA ILE A 220 -14.36 -14.65 8.81
C ILE A 220 -14.26 -13.14 9.05
N CYS A 221 -13.19 -12.66 9.70
CA CYS A 221 -12.98 -11.24 9.92
C CYS A 221 -12.88 -10.49 8.58
N SER A 222 -12.09 -10.98 7.62
CA SER A 222 -11.91 -10.33 6.32
C SER A 222 -13.19 -10.22 5.52
N VAL A 223 -14.00 -11.29 5.48
CA VAL A 223 -15.30 -11.26 4.80
C VAL A 223 -16.24 -10.26 5.48
N TYR A 224 -16.24 -10.23 6.81
CA TYR A 224 -17.06 -9.31 7.58
C TYR A 224 -16.65 -7.84 7.34
N THR A 225 -15.36 -7.54 7.40
CA THR A 225 -14.83 -6.19 7.15
C THR A 225 -15.11 -5.73 5.73
N GLN A 226 -14.93 -6.60 4.73
CA GLN A 226 -15.22 -6.28 3.33
C GLN A 226 -16.70 -5.90 3.15
N ASN A 227 -17.62 -6.70 3.69
CA ASN A 227 -19.06 -6.41 3.62
C ASN A 227 -19.43 -5.09 4.31
N LEU A 228 -18.80 -4.78 5.45
CA LEU A 228 -18.97 -3.50 6.13
C LEU A 228 -18.41 -2.32 5.32
N PHE A 229 -17.25 -2.50 4.68
CA PHE A 229 -16.64 -1.47 3.85
C PHE A 229 -17.48 -1.18 2.59
N ASP A 230 -17.97 -2.22 1.92
CA ASP A 230 -18.81 -2.08 0.72
C ASP A 230 -20.13 -1.39 1.07
N SER A 231 -20.79 -1.80 2.16
CA SER A 231 -22.07 -1.17 2.59
C SER A 231 -21.93 0.29 3.04
N THR A 232 -20.76 0.73 3.49
CA THR A 232 -20.54 2.10 3.98
C THR A 232 -19.95 3.06 2.94
N ASN A 233 -19.25 2.56 1.92
CA ASN A 233 -18.61 3.40 0.90
C ASN A 233 -19.43 3.61 -0.37
N ILE A 234 -20.47 2.80 -0.62
CA ILE A 234 -21.36 2.99 -1.78
C ILE A 234 -21.91 4.43 -1.83
N ASP A 235 -22.25 5.02 -0.68
CA ASP A 235 -22.77 6.40 -0.60
C ASP A 235 -21.71 7.50 -0.74
N ILE A 236 -20.41 7.16 -0.65
CA ILE A 236 -19.29 8.11 -0.73
C ILE A 236 -18.79 8.26 -2.17
N PHE A 237 -18.82 7.16 -2.93
CA PHE A 237 -18.34 7.15 -4.32
C PHE A 237 -19.47 7.23 -5.36
N SER A 238 -20.73 7.10 -4.94
CA SER A 238 -21.87 7.38 -5.80
C SER A 238 -22.27 8.86 -5.73
N LEU A 239 -22.67 9.41 -6.87
CA LEU A 239 -23.32 10.71 -6.89
C LEU A 239 -24.69 10.57 -6.27
N ARG A 240 -25.04 11.49 -5.37
CA ARG A 240 -26.39 11.53 -4.82
C ARG A 240 -27.37 11.89 -5.92
N GLU A 241 -28.59 11.38 -5.83
CA GLU A 241 -29.66 11.67 -6.79
C GLU A 241 -29.84 13.18 -6.99
N ARG A 242 -29.70 13.98 -5.93
CA ARG A 242 -29.73 15.44 -6.01
C ARG A 242 -28.61 16.03 -6.89
N GLU A 243 -27.41 15.48 -6.82
CA GLU A 243 -26.26 15.94 -7.60
C GLU A 243 -26.44 15.56 -9.08
N VAL A 244 -26.89 14.33 -9.34
CA VAL A 244 -27.24 13.87 -10.70
C VAL A 244 -28.36 14.73 -11.30
N ASN A 245 -29.45 14.95 -10.56
CA ASN A 245 -30.58 15.76 -11.02
C ASN A 245 -30.18 17.21 -11.28
N SER A 246 -29.26 17.77 -10.50
CA SER A 246 -28.75 19.12 -10.72
C SER A 246 -27.91 19.21 -12.00
N ILE A 247 -27.10 18.19 -12.27
CA ILE A 247 -26.27 18.11 -13.48
C ILE A 247 -27.14 17.87 -14.71
N GLN A 248 -28.14 16.99 -14.63
CA GLN A 248 -29.12 16.74 -15.70
C GLN A 248 -30.00 17.96 -15.96
N TRP A 249 -30.45 18.67 -14.92
CA TRP A 249 -31.18 19.93 -15.09
C TRP A 249 -30.30 20.96 -15.80
N TYR A 250 -29.07 21.16 -15.32
CA TYR A 250 -28.14 22.09 -15.95
C TYR A 250 -27.97 21.73 -17.44
N SER A 251 -27.73 20.45 -17.73
CA SER A 251 -27.64 19.90 -19.07
C SER A 251 -28.82 20.23 -19.99
N ASN A 252 -30.05 20.06 -19.51
CA ASN A 252 -31.23 20.29 -20.35
C ASN A 252 -31.57 21.77 -20.58
N TYR A 253 -31.03 22.69 -19.77
CA TYR A 253 -31.47 24.09 -19.73
C TYR A 253 -30.36 25.12 -19.98
N THR A 254 -29.20 24.71 -20.50
CA THR A 254 -28.07 25.62 -20.79
C THR A 254 -27.54 25.42 -22.20
N SER A 255 -26.88 26.47 -22.74
CA SER A 255 -26.32 26.48 -24.09
C SER A 255 -24.81 26.25 -24.10
N ASN A 256 -24.27 25.81 -25.25
CA ASN A 256 -22.85 25.51 -25.47
C ASN A 256 -21.90 26.72 -25.35
N GLU A 257 -22.44 27.91 -25.13
CA GLU A 257 -21.67 29.15 -24.99
C GLU A 257 -21.22 29.42 -23.54
N GLY A 258 -21.75 28.66 -22.57
CA GLY A 258 -21.43 28.80 -21.15
C GLY A 258 -20.15 28.07 -20.73
N VAL A 259 -19.34 28.69 -19.86
CA VAL A 259 -18.17 28.06 -19.24
C VAL A 259 -18.56 27.51 -17.87
N ILE A 260 -18.39 26.20 -17.66
CA ILE A 260 -18.57 25.56 -16.35
C ILE A 260 -17.27 25.66 -15.56
N ILE A 261 -17.26 26.46 -14.50
CA ILE A 261 -16.16 26.49 -13.53
C ILE A 261 -16.51 25.51 -12.41
N SER A 262 -15.83 24.37 -12.37
CA SER A 262 -16.04 23.34 -11.37
C SER A 262 -14.79 23.10 -10.51
N LYS A 263 -15.01 22.60 -9.28
CA LYS A 263 -13.92 22.15 -8.42
C LYS A 263 -13.23 20.92 -9.04
N PHE A 264 -11.92 20.81 -8.85
CA PHE A 264 -11.13 19.68 -9.36
C PHE A 264 -11.79 18.33 -9.02
N GLY A 265 -11.92 17.46 -10.03
CA GLY A 265 -12.62 16.17 -9.95
C GLY A 265 -14.06 16.18 -10.49
N TRP A 266 -14.79 17.29 -10.39
CA TRP A 266 -16.20 17.34 -10.83
C TRP A 266 -16.39 17.45 -12.34
N HIS A 267 -15.41 18.01 -13.06
CA HIS A 267 -15.42 18.10 -14.52
C HIS A 267 -15.69 16.77 -15.23
N ALA A 268 -15.20 15.64 -14.70
CA ALA A 268 -15.36 14.33 -15.32
C ALA A 268 -16.85 13.90 -15.39
N ILE A 269 -17.67 14.35 -14.45
CA ILE A 269 -19.09 14.04 -14.41
C ILE A 269 -19.84 14.82 -15.50
N PHE A 270 -19.50 16.09 -15.68
CA PHE A 270 -20.05 16.89 -16.78
C PHE A 270 -19.64 16.33 -18.14
N ILE A 271 -18.41 15.85 -18.30
CA ILE A 271 -17.96 15.19 -19.53
C ILE A 271 -18.69 13.85 -19.75
N TYR A 272 -18.90 13.05 -18.69
CA TYR A 272 -19.57 11.74 -18.80
C TYR A 272 -21.05 11.84 -19.22
N TYR A 273 -21.76 12.88 -18.76
CA TYR A 273 -23.10 13.20 -19.24
C TYR A 273 -23.10 13.97 -20.58
N ASP A 274 -21.99 13.86 -21.31
CA ASP A 274 -21.77 14.35 -22.67
C ASP A 274 -22.02 15.85 -22.82
N TYR A 275 -21.31 16.65 -22.04
CA TYR A 275 -21.36 18.10 -22.17
C TYR A 275 -20.25 18.56 -23.14
N PRO A 276 -20.55 19.08 -24.36
CA PRO A 276 -21.85 19.42 -24.93
C PRO A 276 -22.45 18.31 -25.83
N PHE A 277 -23.75 18.09 -25.68
CA PHE A 277 -24.58 16.89 -25.96
C PHE A 277 -24.36 16.08 -27.24
N GLU A 278 -24.59 14.75 -27.08
CA GLU A 278 -25.22 13.87 -28.08
C GLU A 278 -26.22 14.67 -28.91
N ASP A 279 -25.94 14.77 -30.22
CA ASP A 279 -26.87 15.28 -31.23
C ASP A 279 -28.18 14.49 -31.15
N LYS A 280 -29.15 14.97 -30.36
CA LYS A 280 -30.54 14.59 -30.50
C LYS A 280 -31.07 15.20 -31.80
N ASN A 281 -30.76 14.55 -32.92
CA ASN A 281 -31.56 14.59 -34.14
C ASN A 281 -32.85 13.77 -33.93
#